data_AF-A0A812W907-F1
#
_entry.id   AF-A0A812W907-F1
#
_cell.length_a   1.000
_cell.length_b   1.000
_cell.length_c   1.000
_cell.angle_alpha   90.00
_cell.angle_beta   90.00
_cell.angle_gamma   90.00
#
_symmetry.space_group_name_H-M   'P 1'
#
loop_
_entity.id
_entity.type
_entity.pdbx_description
1 polymer ?
#
loop_
_entity_poly.entity_id
_entity_poly.type
_entity_poly.pdbx_seq_one_letter_code
_entity_poly.pdbx_strand_id
1 'polypeptide(L)'
;MQIVVQHCPPGECPLVGYSVQCDREVIKDKMPRLYRHLSHQIVDVSSFFIVSRLWLPEHWQYWDRKSSTYNHRAVNDVEDAIEALRWVREKFFSESLLPFGAAKETLPTAASLL
;
A
#
# COMPACT_ATOMS: atom_id res chain seq x y z
N MET A 1 -1.99 20.45 0.28
CA MET A 1 -0.53 20.59 0.07
C MET A 1 0.26 20.56 1.37
N GLN A 2 -0.17 21.21 2.46
CA GLN A 2 0.62 21.33 3.70
C GLN A 2 1.10 20.00 4.28
N ILE A 3 0.21 19.02 4.45
CA ILE A 3 0.54 17.69 4.99
C ILE A 3 1.61 16.99 4.13
N VAL A 4 1.42 16.97 2.81
CA VAL A 4 2.37 16.31 1.89
C VAL A 4 3.75 16.96 1.96
N VAL A 5 3.82 18.29 1.97
CA VAL A 5 5.11 19.01 2.04
C VAL A 5 5.82 18.79 3.37
N GLN A 6 5.08 18.61 4.46
CA GLN A 6 5.64 18.35 5.80
C GLN A 6 6.25 16.94 5.91
N HIS A 7 5.72 15.96 5.18
CA HIS A 7 6.11 14.54 5.33
C HIS A 7 6.86 13.96 4.13
N CYS A 8 6.84 14.62 2.98
CA CYS A 8 7.41 14.12 1.73
C CYS A 8 8.33 15.18 1.10
N PRO A 9 9.64 14.90 0.96
CA PRO A 9 10.53 15.75 0.18
C PRO A 9 10.05 15.88 -1.28
N PRO A 10 10.27 17.03 -1.93
CA PRO A 10 9.85 17.23 -3.32
C PRO A 10 10.53 16.23 -4.28
N GLY A 11 9.73 15.53 -5.07
CA GLY A 11 10.18 14.64 -6.14
C GLY A 11 10.61 13.24 -5.69
N GLU A 12 10.62 12.96 -4.38
CA GLU A 12 11.13 11.69 -3.85
C GLU A 12 10.03 10.65 -3.65
N CYS A 13 8.87 11.04 -3.11
CA CYS A 13 7.83 10.08 -2.74
C CYS A 13 6.94 9.69 -3.93
N PRO A 14 6.82 8.39 -4.27
CA PRO A 14 5.90 7.91 -5.29
C PRO A 14 4.44 7.94 -4.80
N LEU A 15 3.51 7.97 -5.75
CA LEU A 15 2.09 7.78 -5.44
C LEU A 15 1.80 6.27 -5.32
N VAL A 16 1.06 5.87 -4.28
CA VAL A 16 0.82 4.47 -3.93
C VAL A 16 -0.67 4.24 -3.70
N GLY A 17 -1.21 3.15 -4.24
CA GLY A 17 -2.62 2.79 -4.07
C GLY A 17 -3.09 1.71 -5.04
N TYR A 18 -4.38 1.39 -4.99
CA TYR A 18 -5.03 0.52 -5.96
C TYR A 18 -5.33 1.25 -7.25
N SER A 19 -4.95 0.65 -8.40
CA SER A 19 -5.22 1.23 -9.72
C SER A 19 -4.78 2.71 -9.80
N VAL A 20 -3.68 3.01 -9.11
CA VAL A 20 -3.31 4.39 -8.72
C VAL A 20 -2.92 5.26 -9.91
N GLN A 21 -2.68 4.65 -11.07
CA GLN A 21 -2.49 5.36 -12.33
C GLN A 21 -3.72 6.22 -12.67
N CYS A 22 -4.94 5.76 -12.38
CA CYS A 22 -6.15 6.55 -12.59
C CYS A 22 -6.16 7.82 -11.72
N ASP A 23 -5.83 7.67 -10.44
CA ASP A 23 -5.72 8.79 -9.50
C ASP A 23 -4.62 9.76 -9.91
N ARG A 24 -3.49 9.24 -10.43
CA ARG A 24 -2.39 10.05 -10.92
C ARG A 24 -2.81 10.97 -12.05
N GLU A 25 -3.58 10.49 -13.02
CA GLU A 25 -4.08 11.33 -14.12
C GLU A 25 -5.06 12.40 -13.62
N VAL A 26 -5.95 12.05 -12.67
CA VAL A 26 -6.84 13.05 -12.05
C VAL A 26 -6.03 14.11 -11.29
N ILE A 27 -5.00 13.70 -10.54
CA ILE A 27 -4.11 14.62 -9.80
C ILE A 27 -3.32 15.52 -10.76
N LYS A 28 -2.87 15.01 -11.90
CA LYS A 28 -2.17 15.79 -12.93
C LYS A 28 -3.03 16.95 -13.43
N ASP A 29 -4.30 16.69 -13.71
CA ASP A 29 -5.21 17.68 -14.26
C ASP A 29 -5.82 18.60 -13.20
N LYS A 30 -6.24 18.04 -12.07
CA LYS A 30 -6.99 18.77 -11.02
C LYS A 30 -6.09 19.35 -9.93
N MET A 31 -4.88 18.80 -9.76
CA MET A 31 -3.96 19.17 -8.67
C MET A 31 -2.50 19.28 -9.16
N PRO A 32 -2.20 20.13 -10.17
CA PRO A 32 -0.88 20.17 -10.83
C PRO A 32 0.28 20.54 -9.90
N ARG A 33 0.01 21.25 -8.80
CA ARG A 33 1.03 21.54 -7.77
C ARG A 33 1.42 20.29 -6.99
N LEU A 34 0.46 19.42 -6.68
CA LEU A 34 0.72 18.14 -6.03
C LEU A 34 1.44 17.20 -6.99
N TYR A 35 0.97 17.09 -8.23
CA TYR A 35 1.58 16.27 -9.26
C TYR A 35 3.08 16.53 -9.43
N ARG A 36 3.48 17.81 -9.44
CA ARG A 36 4.89 18.23 -9.54
C ARG A 36 5.72 17.98 -8.28
N HIS A 37 5.09 17.85 -7.12
CA HIS A 37 5.76 17.57 -5.85
C HIS A 37 6.02 16.09 -5.65
N LEU A 38 5.21 15.22 -6.26
CA LEU A 38 5.36 13.77 -6.19
C LEU A 38 6.42 13.27 -7.18
N SER A 39 7.01 12.11 -6.90
CA SER A 39 7.84 11.40 -7.87
C SER A 39 7.04 11.04 -9.12
N HIS A 40 7.74 10.88 -10.24
CA HIS A 40 7.17 10.33 -11.47
C HIS A 40 6.75 8.87 -11.31
N GLN A 41 7.39 8.15 -10.39
CA GLN A 41 7.13 6.74 -10.11
C GLN A 41 5.81 6.56 -9.36
N ILE A 42 5.21 5.38 -9.57
CA ILE A 42 4.05 4.91 -8.82
C ILE A 42 4.30 3.50 -8.31
N VAL A 43 3.63 3.14 -7.22
CA VAL A 43 3.52 1.77 -6.74
C VAL A 43 2.06 1.37 -6.84
N ASP A 44 1.71 0.64 -7.90
CA ASP A 44 0.36 0.16 -8.11
C ASP A 44 0.15 -1.21 -7.46
N VAL A 45 -0.64 -1.23 -6.38
CA VAL A 45 -0.93 -2.43 -5.61
C VAL A 45 -1.67 -3.48 -6.45
N SER A 46 -2.52 -3.04 -7.38
CA SER A 46 -3.31 -3.94 -8.23
C SER A 46 -2.43 -4.78 -9.18
N SER A 47 -1.25 -4.27 -9.54
CA SER A 47 -0.29 -5.02 -10.37
C SER A 47 0.18 -6.29 -9.66
N PHE A 48 0.39 -6.24 -8.34
CA PHE A 48 0.79 -7.42 -7.57
C PHE A 48 -0.29 -8.50 -7.56
N PHE A 49 -1.57 -8.16 -7.67
CA PHE A 49 -2.64 -9.14 -7.68
C PHE A 49 -2.62 -10.01 -8.94
N ILE A 50 -2.33 -9.40 -10.08
CA ILE A 50 -2.16 -10.12 -11.35
C ILE A 50 -0.97 -11.09 -11.24
N VAL A 51 0.16 -10.60 -10.73
CA VAL A 51 1.36 -11.44 -10.54
C VAL A 51 1.11 -12.56 -9.52
N SER A 52 0.40 -12.26 -8.42
CA SER A 52 0.09 -13.23 -7.36
C SER A 52 -0.71 -14.41 -7.87
N ARG A 53 -1.69 -14.16 -8.76
CA ARG A 53 -2.51 -15.22 -9.36
C ARG A 53 -1.69 -16.21 -10.17
N LEU A 54 -0.60 -15.75 -10.79
CA LEU A 54 0.27 -16.56 -11.64
C LEU A 54 1.36 -17.26 -10.83
N TRP A 55 2.01 -16.54 -9.91
CA TRP A 55 3.23 -17.02 -9.25
C TRP A 55 2.96 -17.64 -7.88
N LEU A 56 1.87 -17.26 -7.20
CA LEU A 56 1.52 -17.70 -5.85
C LEU A 56 0.02 -18.02 -5.73
N PRO A 57 -0.53 -18.92 -6.57
CA PRO A 57 -1.98 -19.14 -6.67
C PRO A 57 -2.63 -19.57 -5.35
N GLU A 58 -1.95 -20.39 -4.53
CA GLU A 58 -2.47 -20.85 -3.24
C GLU A 58 -2.59 -19.70 -2.21
N HIS A 59 -1.56 -18.84 -2.13
CA HIS A 59 -1.59 -17.68 -1.24
C HIS A 59 -2.60 -16.63 -1.69
N TRP A 60 -2.73 -16.44 -3.02
CA TRP A 60 -3.73 -15.53 -3.59
C TRP A 60 -5.16 -15.95 -3.20
N GLN A 61 -5.49 -17.25 -3.25
CA GLN A 61 -6.83 -17.74 -2.88
C GLN A 61 -7.20 -17.41 -1.43
N TYR A 62 -6.22 -17.41 -0.52
CA TYR A 62 -6.46 -17.00 0.87
C TYR A 62 -6.71 -15.50 0.98
N TRP A 63 -5.93 -14.70 0.27
CA TRP A 63 -6.08 -13.24 0.25
C TRP A 63 -7.44 -12.82 -0.33
N ASP A 64 -7.86 -13.42 -1.45
CA ASP A 64 -9.12 -13.11 -2.15
C ASP A 64 -10.37 -13.42 -1.30
N ARG A 65 -10.24 -14.34 -0.32
CA ARG A 65 -11.30 -14.67 0.64
C ARG A 65 -11.40 -13.69 1.81
N LYS A 66 -10.43 -12.79 1.98
CA LYS A 66 -10.45 -11.78 3.05
C LYS A 66 -11.61 -10.82 2.77
N SER A 67 -12.53 -10.70 3.72
CA SER A 67 -13.61 -9.72 3.62
C SER A 67 -13.02 -8.32 3.62
N SER A 68 -13.20 -7.56 2.54
CA SER A 68 -12.86 -6.15 2.56
C SER A 68 -13.88 -5.39 3.40
N THR A 69 -13.40 -4.46 4.22
CA THR A 69 -14.22 -3.48 4.95
C THR A 69 -14.58 -2.29 4.07
N TYR A 70 -14.80 -2.54 2.77
CA TYR A 70 -15.09 -1.55 1.77
C TYR A 70 -16.39 -0.81 2.10
N ASN A 71 -16.28 0.49 2.31
CA ASN A 71 -17.40 1.38 2.61
C ASN A 71 -17.44 2.59 1.66
N HIS A 72 -16.76 2.51 0.51
CA HIS A 72 -16.60 3.59 -0.47
C HIS A 72 -15.97 4.87 0.09
N ARG A 73 -15.11 4.76 1.12
CA ARG A 73 -14.35 5.89 1.67
C ARG A 73 -12.89 5.76 1.26
N ALA A 74 -12.32 6.86 0.78
CA ALA A 74 -10.92 6.93 0.39
C ALA A 74 -9.94 6.51 1.51
N VAL A 75 -10.26 6.80 2.78
CA VAL A 75 -9.41 6.39 3.91
C VAL A 75 -9.35 4.87 4.05
N ASN A 76 -10.49 4.19 3.95
CA ASN A 76 -10.54 2.74 4.01
C ASN A 76 -9.79 2.10 2.83
N ASP A 77 -9.92 2.67 1.64
CA ASP A 77 -9.20 2.18 0.46
C ASP A 77 -7.67 2.30 0.63
N VAL A 78 -7.20 3.37 1.30
CA VAL A 78 -5.78 3.56 1.64
C VAL A 78 -5.32 2.53 2.67
N GLU A 79 -6.11 2.28 3.72
CA GLU A 79 -5.80 1.28 4.74
C GLU A 79 -5.74 -0.14 4.14
N ASP A 80 -6.70 -0.49 3.28
CA ASP A 80 -6.74 -1.76 2.56
C ASP A 80 -5.54 -1.92 1.61
N ALA A 81 -5.07 -0.83 0.99
CA ALA A 81 -3.87 -0.85 0.14
C ALA A 81 -2.58 -1.08 0.94
N ILE A 82 -2.45 -0.45 2.12
CA ILE A 82 -1.31 -0.65 3.03
C ILE A 82 -1.25 -2.11 3.48
N GLU A 83 -2.40 -2.67 3.87
CA GLU A 83 -2.51 -4.04 4.31
C GLU A 83 -2.17 -5.04 3.19
N ALA A 84 -2.58 -4.76 1.96
CA ALA A 84 -2.19 -5.55 0.80
C ALA A 84 -0.68 -5.51 0.54
N LEU A 85 -0.05 -4.34 0.63
CA LEU A 85 1.40 -4.23 0.47
C LEU A 85 2.17 -4.96 1.57
N ARG A 86 1.65 -5.00 2.81
CA ARG A 86 2.23 -5.85 3.87
C ARG A 86 2.17 -7.33 3.49
N TRP A 87 1.02 -7.79 3.01
CA TRP A 87 0.88 -9.17 2.53
C TRP A 87 1.79 -9.47 1.35
N VAL A 88 1.89 -8.57 0.37
CA VAL A 88 2.82 -8.70 -0.76
C VAL A 88 4.25 -8.83 -0.23
N ARG A 89 4.66 -7.95 0.71
CA ARG A 89 5.99 -7.99 1.32
C ARG A 89 6.27 -9.36 1.96
N GLU A 90 5.31 -9.92 2.67
CA GLU A 90 5.45 -11.20 3.37
C GLU A 90 5.44 -12.43 2.46
N LYS A 91 4.71 -12.39 1.35
CA LYS A 91 4.53 -13.56 0.47
C LYS A 91 5.47 -13.58 -0.73
N PHE A 92 5.88 -12.42 -1.24
CA PHE A 92 6.77 -12.34 -2.41
C PHE A 92 8.25 -12.34 -2.06
N PHE A 93 8.62 -11.84 -0.89
CA PHE A 93 10.01 -11.63 -0.52
C PHE A 93 10.39 -12.52 0.65
N SER A 94 11.58 -13.13 0.60
CA SER A 94 12.12 -13.88 1.73
C SER A 94 12.51 -12.92 2.86
N GLU A 95 12.35 -13.35 4.12
CA GLU A 95 12.71 -12.53 5.30
C GLU A 95 14.16 -12.04 5.26
N SER A 96 15.08 -12.86 4.72
CA SER A 96 16.49 -12.52 4.56
C SER A 96 16.76 -11.36 3.60
N LEU A 97 15.82 -11.03 2.71
CA LEU A 97 15.95 -9.94 1.74
C LEU A 97 15.35 -8.61 2.25
N LEU A 98 14.66 -8.63 3.40
CA LEU A 98 14.04 -7.43 3.97
C LEU A 98 15.06 -6.68 4.85
N PRO A 99 15.35 -5.39 4.57
CA PRO A 99 16.41 -4.64 5.26
C PRO A 99 16.10 -4.33 6.74
N PHE A 100 14.87 -4.60 7.18
CA PHE A 100 14.50 -4.67 8.58
C PHE A 100 14.06 -6.10 8.83
N GLY A 101 14.88 -6.89 9.54
CA GLY A 101 14.47 -8.23 9.97
C GLY A 101 13.08 -8.12 10.59
N ALA A 102 12.16 -9.01 10.19
CA ALA A 102 10.74 -8.93 10.53
C ALA A 102 10.56 -8.75 12.05
N ALA A 103 10.53 -7.51 12.51
CA ALA A 103 10.12 -7.19 13.86
C ALA A 103 8.65 -7.56 13.88
N LYS A 104 8.35 -8.74 14.43
CA LYS A 104 7.01 -9.08 14.88
C LYS A 104 6.61 -7.94 15.82
N GLU A 105 5.85 -6.98 15.33
CA GLU A 105 5.06 -6.12 16.20
C GLU A 105 4.10 -7.06 16.92
N THR A 106 4.51 -7.53 18.10
CA THR A 106 3.58 -8.13 19.06
C THR A 106 2.63 -7.02 19.45
N LEU A 107 1.42 -7.05 18.90
CA LEU A 107 0.29 -6.33 19.47
C LEU A 107 0.24 -6.68 20.97
N PRO A 108 0.13 -5.69 21.88
CA PRO A 108 0.02 -6.00 23.29
C PRO A 108 -1.25 -6.82 23.51
N THR A 109 -1.05 -8.07 23.96
CA THR A 109 -2.14 -8.92 24.44
C THR A 109 -2.88 -8.15 25.54
N ALA A 110 -4.21 -8.06 25.44
CA ALA A 110 -5.09 -7.34 26.36
C ALA A 110 -5.15 -7.93 27.79
N ALA A 111 -4.07 -8.55 28.28
CA ALA A 111 -3.99 -9.26 29.55
C ALA A 111 -3.16 -8.52 30.63
N SER A 112 -2.90 -7.21 30.48
CA SER A 112 -2.14 -6.43 31.48
C SER A 112 -2.89 -5.21 32.04
N LEU A 113 -4.23 -5.27 32.06
CA LEU A 113 -5.07 -4.30 32.79
C LEU A 113 -6.04 -4.99 33.77
N LEU A 114 -5.50 -5.89 34.58
CA LEU A 114 -6.00 -6.21 35.92
C LEU A 114 -4.83 -6.10 36.90
#